data_AF-A0A069REE7-F1
#
_entry.id   AF-A0A069REE7-F1
#
_cell.length_a   1.000
_cell.length_b   1.000
_cell.length_c   1.000
_cell.angle_alpha   90.00
_cell.angle_beta   90.00
_cell.angle_gamma   90.00
#
_symmetry.space_group_name_H-M   'P 1'
#
loop_
_entity.id
_entity.type
_entity.pdbx_description
1 polymer ?
#
loop_
_entity_poly.entity_id
_entity_poly.type
_entity_poly.pdbx_seq_one_letter_code
_entity_poly.pdbx_strand_id
1 'polypeptide(L)'
;MEKYFSIEETAKINNVSIQALRLYDRMGLLKPADVDPKSNYRYYTMDQFMYIDLIKYSRQIGAPLKELGKVLEENDIETLLSFIKKQHEVVEKEIGRLQKISRAVESIEGKIEYALGIENVGDIYFRGIEKRNIIDIELGKKDEKSDVEIKLRSLDKILEENKIMFEGESGHSINELIRILKTGMPEFIVQISPAVSIFAFNQVIIKRIGEMGIAGFSIIGYISTVLLALFMGISHGIQPLLSYNYGKRDFEKADKVFEMGMKSNFAASLIIYLVILLGGDNIIAIFGGDKSLVKFTYDAIVIYAFSFVIASINIVTVTYYQSTENSKMANIISASRGIVFTLFFLTVMPLFIGDIGIWVSIILSEASTLTLIACLRCRKTLQNDMKYGSGDNMKEFIS
;
A
#
# COMPACT_ATOMS: atom_id res chain seq x y z
N MET A 1 46.98 71.20 -8.64
CA MET A 1 46.91 70.76 -10.05
C MET A 1 46.50 69.30 -10.02
N GLU A 2 45.31 68.97 -10.54
CA GLU A 2 44.92 67.57 -10.72
C GLU A 2 45.87 66.91 -11.73
N LYS A 3 46.37 65.72 -11.39
CA LYS A 3 47.26 64.97 -12.26
C LYS A 3 46.40 64.22 -13.28
N TYR A 4 46.56 64.58 -14.55
CA TYR A 4 45.88 63.93 -15.67
C TYR A 4 46.71 62.75 -16.18
N PHE A 5 46.02 61.65 -16.49
CA PHE A 5 46.57 60.45 -17.12
C PHE A 5 45.98 60.32 -18.51
N SER A 6 46.84 60.04 -19.48
CA SER A 6 46.42 59.79 -20.85
C SER A 6 45.59 58.51 -20.95
N ILE A 7 44.70 58.38 -21.95
CA ILE A 7 43.90 57.16 -22.13
C ILE A 7 44.73 55.86 -22.22
N GLU A 8 45.96 55.93 -22.75
CA GLU A 8 46.88 54.79 -22.80
C GLU A 8 47.43 54.44 -21.41
N GLU A 9 47.85 55.45 -20.64
CA GLU A 9 48.29 55.26 -19.26
C GLU A 9 47.14 54.73 -18.39
N THR A 10 45.94 55.31 -18.50
CA THR A 10 44.74 54.86 -17.79
C THR A 10 44.39 53.42 -18.13
N ALA A 11 44.42 53.05 -19.42
CA ALA A 11 44.17 51.69 -19.90
C ALA A 11 45.18 50.69 -19.31
N LYS A 12 46.47 51.04 -19.37
CA LYS A 12 47.56 50.20 -18.87
C LYS A 12 47.51 50.03 -17.35
N ILE A 13 47.28 51.12 -16.60
CA ILE A 13 47.24 51.11 -15.13
C ILE A 13 46.05 50.30 -14.62
N ASN A 14 44.86 50.46 -15.23
CA ASN A 14 43.63 49.83 -14.75
C ASN A 14 43.36 48.44 -15.37
N ASN A 15 44.31 47.94 -16.17
CA ASN A 15 44.21 46.67 -16.90
C ASN A 15 42.91 46.57 -17.72
N VAL A 16 42.63 47.59 -18.53
CA VAL A 16 41.49 47.64 -19.46
C VAL A 16 41.98 48.00 -20.86
N SER A 17 41.25 47.57 -21.89
CA SER A 17 41.58 47.99 -23.25
C SER A 17 41.20 49.46 -23.47
N ILE A 18 41.94 50.16 -24.32
CA ILE A 18 41.58 51.50 -24.78
C ILE A 18 40.17 51.51 -25.39
N GLN A 19 39.79 50.43 -26.08
CA GLN A 19 38.45 50.25 -26.63
C GLN A 19 37.37 50.17 -25.54
N ALA A 20 37.65 49.57 -24.38
CA ALA A 20 36.74 49.53 -23.25
C ALA A 20 36.51 50.93 -22.67
N LEU A 21 37.56 51.73 -22.48
CA LEU A 21 37.42 53.12 -22.02
C LEU A 21 36.62 53.98 -23.00
N ARG A 22 36.85 53.81 -24.30
CA ARG A 22 36.04 54.47 -25.36
C ARG A 22 34.59 53.97 -25.37
N LEU A 23 34.37 52.70 -25.04
CA LEU A 23 33.02 52.14 -24.93
C LEU A 23 32.29 52.72 -23.71
N TYR A 24 32.96 52.83 -22.56
CA TYR A 24 32.38 53.42 -21.34
C TYR A 24 32.00 54.89 -21.57
N ASP A 25 32.84 55.66 -22.24
CA ASP A 25 32.54 57.03 -22.68
C ASP A 25 31.29 57.07 -23.59
N ARG A 26 31.24 56.23 -24.64
CA ARG A 26 30.07 56.13 -25.54
C ARG A 26 28.78 55.72 -24.83
N MET A 27 28.87 54.88 -23.80
CA MET A 27 27.73 54.43 -23.01
C MET A 27 27.32 55.42 -21.91
N GLY A 28 28.06 56.53 -21.75
CA GLY A 28 27.84 57.50 -20.68
C GLY A 28 28.30 57.05 -19.29
N LEU A 29 28.97 55.89 -19.18
CA LEU A 29 29.39 55.30 -17.92
C LEU A 29 30.60 55.99 -17.30
N LEU A 30 31.50 56.52 -18.14
CA LEU A 30 32.70 57.21 -17.70
C LEU A 30 33.16 58.21 -18.77
N LYS A 31 32.88 59.49 -18.54
CA LYS A 31 33.38 60.56 -19.41
C LYS A 31 34.83 60.90 -19.06
N PRO A 32 35.70 61.18 -20.04
CA PRO A 32 37.04 61.68 -19.76
C PRO A 32 36.97 63.01 -19.00
N ALA A 33 37.90 63.24 -18.08
CA ALA A 33 37.99 64.48 -17.32
C ALA A 33 38.39 65.67 -18.20
N ASP A 34 39.20 65.42 -19.24
CA ASP A 34 39.54 66.40 -20.27
C ASP A 34 39.70 65.74 -21.63
N VAL A 35 39.43 66.50 -22.69
CA VAL A 35 39.61 66.08 -24.08
C VAL A 35 40.31 67.19 -24.83
N ASP A 36 41.51 66.90 -25.33
CA ASP A 36 42.27 67.88 -26.12
C ASP A 36 41.47 68.26 -27.39
N PRO A 37 41.07 69.54 -27.56
CA PRO A 37 40.25 69.97 -28.68
C PRO A 37 40.94 69.86 -30.05
N LYS A 38 42.27 69.74 -30.10
CA LYS A 38 43.03 69.60 -31.36
C LYS A 38 43.24 68.14 -31.78
N SER A 39 43.52 67.26 -30.82
CA SER A 39 43.87 65.85 -31.09
C SER A 39 42.75 64.87 -30.72
N ASN A 40 41.68 65.34 -30.08
CA ASN A 40 40.60 64.55 -29.50
C ASN A 40 41.11 63.49 -28.51
N TYR A 41 42.27 63.75 -27.90
CA TYR A 41 42.95 62.84 -27.00
C TYR A 41 42.34 62.96 -25.60
N ARG A 42 42.03 61.82 -25.00
CA ARG A 42 41.27 61.74 -23.74
C ARG A 42 42.21 61.64 -22.55
N TYR A 43 41.89 62.39 -21.50
CA TYR A 43 42.60 62.38 -20.23
C TYR A 43 41.65 62.06 -19.08
N TYR A 44 42.15 61.32 -18.11
CA TYR A 44 41.40 60.87 -16.93
C TYR A 44 42.13 61.27 -15.65
N THR A 45 41.41 61.44 -14.55
CA THR A 45 41.99 61.70 -13.23
C THR A 45 42.08 60.43 -12.40
N MET A 46 42.82 60.48 -11.29
CA MET A 46 42.97 59.33 -10.40
C MET A 46 41.65 58.92 -9.74
N ASP A 47 40.78 59.87 -9.41
CA ASP A 47 39.45 59.61 -8.85
C ASP A 47 38.58 58.77 -9.81
N GLN A 48 38.82 58.89 -11.11
CA GLN A 48 38.11 58.11 -12.13
C GLN A 48 38.52 56.64 -12.18
N PHE A 49 39.63 56.24 -11.52
CA PHE A 49 40.07 54.84 -11.50
C PHE A 49 39.13 53.98 -10.66
N MET A 50 38.58 54.53 -9.57
CA MET A 50 37.59 53.85 -8.75
C MET A 50 36.34 53.47 -9.57
N TYR A 51 35.89 54.35 -10.47
CA TYR A 51 34.76 54.07 -11.36
C TYR A 51 35.10 52.99 -12.40
N ILE A 52 36.35 52.95 -12.89
CA ILE A 52 36.79 51.89 -13.82
C ILE A 52 36.76 50.53 -13.13
N ASP A 53 37.25 50.43 -11.89
CA ASP A 53 37.20 49.19 -11.12
C ASP A 53 35.77 48.75 -10.81
N LEU A 54 34.90 49.68 -10.46
CA LEU A 54 33.49 49.42 -10.25
C LEU A 54 32.78 48.87 -11.50
N ILE A 55 33.08 49.44 -12.68
CA ILE A 55 32.57 48.95 -13.97
C ILE A 55 33.09 47.54 -14.25
N LYS A 56 34.38 47.26 -13.96
CA LYS A 56 34.97 45.91 -14.14
C LYS A 56 34.30 44.88 -13.25
N TYR A 57 34.15 45.16 -11.96
CA TYR A 57 33.51 44.24 -11.03
C TYR A 57 32.05 44.00 -11.37
N SER A 58 31.32 45.06 -11.71
CA SER A 58 29.91 44.96 -12.15
C SER A 58 29.76 44.08 -13.40
N ARG A 59 30.70 44.16 -14.35
CA ARG A 59 30.69 43.32 -15.55
C ARG A 59 30.98 41.85 -15.24
N GLN A 60 31.90 41.57 -14.31
CA GLN A 60 32.24 40.20 -13.91
C GLN A 60 31.09 39.46 -13.23
N ILE A 61 30.27 40.17 -12.45
CA ILE A 61 29.08 39.62 -11.79
C ILE A 61 27.82 39.61 -12.68
N GLY A 62 27.94 40.02 -13.94
CA GLY A 62 26.82 40.02 -14.90
C GLY A 62 25.78 41.13 -14.68
N ALA A 63 26.11 42.18 -13.92
CA ALA A 63 25.18 43.28 -13.64
C ALA A 63 24.93 44.13 -14.90
N PRO A 64 23.69 44.65 -15.12
CA PRO A 64 23.41 45.53 -16.24
C PRO A 64 24.21 46.83 -16.11
N LEU A 65 25.20 47.04 -16.99
CA LEU A 65 26.05 48.25 -16.99
C LEU A 65 25.23 49.55 -17.09
N LYS A 66 24.03 49.50 -17.66
CA LYS A 66 23.10 50.63 -17.76
C LYS A 66 22.55 51.10 -16.41
N GLU A 67 22.36 50.20 -15.44
CA GLU A 67 21.93 50.58 -14.08
C GLU A 67 23.08 51.24 -13.33
N LEU A 68 24.30 50.71 -13.50
CA LEU A 68 25.50 51.32 -12.94
C LEU A 68 25.70 52.76 -13.46
N GLY A 69 25.48 52.99 -14.76
CA GLY A 69 25.57 54.33 -15.35
C GLY A 69 24.68 55.38 -14.67
N LYS A 70 23.43 55.03 -14.37
CA LYS A 70 22.50 55.95 -13.69
C LYS A 70 22.96 56.31 -12.29
N VAL A 71 23.43 55.31 -11.54
CA VAL A 71 23.94 55.48 -10.18
C VAL A 71 25.20 56.35 -10.17
N LEU A 72 26.03 56.24 -11.22
CA LEU A 72 27.24 57.05 -11.37
C LEU A 72 26.95 58.49 -11.82
N GLU A 73 25.87 58.73 -12.56
CA GLU A 73 25.44 60.08 -12.98
C GLU A 73 24.89 60.91 -11.81
N GLU A 74 24.21 60.28 -10.85
CA GLU A 74 23.62 60.96 -9.69
C GLU A 74 24.67 61.47 -8.68
N ASN A 75 25.91 60.98 -8.77
CA ASN A 75 27.07 61.37 -7.95
C ASN A 75 26.80 61.33 -6.43
N ASP A 76 25.88 60.44 -6.01
CA ASP A 76 25.46 60.24 -4.64
C ASP A 76 26.06 58.97 -4.05
N ILE A 77 26.80 59.13 -2.96
CA ILE A 77 27.52 58.05 -2.29
C ILE A 77 26.53 57.05 -1.66
N GLU A 78 25.37 57.50 -1.18
CA GLU A 78 24.36 56.61 -0.59
C GLU A 78 23.74 55.69 -1.65
N THR A 79 23.40 56.24 -2.81
CA THR A 79 22.88 55.48 -3.94
C THR A 79 23.90 54.47 -4.46
N LEU A 80 25.17 54.85 -4.56
CA LEU A 80 26.26 53.93 -4.92
C LEU A 80 26.43 52.78 -3.92
N LEU A 81 26.42 53.08 -2.62
CA LEU A 81 26.49 52.07 -1.56
C LEU A 81 25.28 51.12 -1.61
N SER A 82 24.09 51.64 -1.88
CA SER A 82 22.87 50.83 -2.03
C SER A 82 22.96 49.87 -3.22
N PHE A 83 23.51 50.35 -4.35
CA PHE A 83 23.75 49.52 -5.53
C PHE A 83 24.74 48.39 -5.21
N ILE A 84 25.86 48.69 -4.55
CA ILE A 84 26.85 47.68 -4.17
C ILE A 84 26.28 46.64 -3.21
N LYS A 85 25.50 47.06 -2.19
CA LYS A 85 24.83 46.12 -1.28
C LYS A 85 23.86 45.19 -2.03
N LYS A 86 23.10 45.72 -2.98
CA LYS A 86 22.20 44.93 -3.82
C LYS A 86 22.98 43.92 -4.67
N GLN A 87 24.12 44.31 -5.25
CA GLN A 87 24.97 43.39 -6.01
C GLN A 87 25.56 42.28 -5.13
N HIS A 88 25.98 42.61 -3.91
CA HIS A 88 26.44 41.61 -2.95
C HIS A 88 25.34 40.58 -2.63
N GLU A 89 24.09 41.01 -2.47
CA GLU A 89 22.95 40.11 -2.23
C GLU A 89 22.68 39.15 -3.40
N VAL A 90 22.87 39.62 -4.64
CA VAL A 90 22.74 38.78 -5.85
C VAL A 90 23.82 37.69 -5.86
N VAL A 91 25.07 38.04 -5.52
CA VAL A 91 26.18 37.08 -5.45
C VAL A 91 25.92 36.03 -4.37
N GLU A 92 25.48 36.43 -3.18
CA GLU A 92 25.15 35.50 -2.08
C GLU A 92 24.03 34.52 -2.47
N LYS A 93 22.99 34.98 -3.18
CA LYS A 93 21.93 34.10 -3.69
C LYS A 93 22.48 33.06 -4.67
N GLU A 94 23.41 33.45 -5.53
CA GLU A 94 24.02 32.55 -6.50
C GLU A 94 24.95 31.53 -5.84
N ILE A 95 25.73 31.94 -4.82
CA ILE A 95 26.51 31.00 -3.98
C ILE A 95 25.58 29.95 -3.35
N GLY A 96 24.45 30.38 -2.78
CA GLY A 96 23.46 29.46 -2.21
C GLY A 96 22.87 28.49 -3.24
N ARG A 97 22.61 28.96 -4.47
CA ARG A 97 22.14 28.12 -5.59
C ARG A 97 23.19 27.07 -5.98
N LEU A 98 24.44 27.49 -6.16
CA LEU A 98 25.55 26.61 -6.54
C LEU A 98 25.83 25.56 -5.46
N GLN A 99 25.77 25.92 -4.17
CA GLN A 99 25.91 24.98 -3.06
C GLN A 99 24.77 23.94 -3.00
N LYS A 100 23.54 24.29 -3.44
CA LYS A 100 22.45 23.31 -3.57
C LYS A 100 22.73 22.33 -4.71
N ILE A 101 23.23 22.82 -5.84
CA ILE A 101 23.59 21.99 -6.99
C ILE A 101 24.74 21.04 -6.63
N SER A 102 25.80 21.54 -5.98
CA SER A 102 26.94 20.72 -5.54
C SER A 102 26.48 19.52 -4.70
N ARG A 103 25.65 19.78 -3.69
CA ARG A 103 25.09 18.72 -2.83
C ARG A 103 24.23 17.72 -3.60
N ALA A 104 23.47 18.17 -4.59
CA ALA A 104 22.68 17.27 -5.44
C ALA A 104 23.59 16.36 -6.29
N VAL A 105 24.72 16.88 -6.78
CA VAL A 105 25.72 16.09 -7.52
C VAL A 105 26.41 15.08 -6.61
N GLU A 106 26.85 15.50 -5.42
CA GLU A 106 27.42 14.61 -4.39
C GLU A 106 26.45 13.46 -4.03
N SER A 107 25.14 13.74 -4.00
CA SER A 107 24.12 12.69 -3.81
C SER A 107 24.12 11.61 -4.87
N ILE A 108 24.24 12.03 -6.13
CA ILE A 108 24.21 11.13 -7.27
C ILE A 108 25.48 10.29 -7.28
N GLU A 109 26.63 10.91 -6.97
CA GLU A 109 27.91 10.24 -6.84
C GLU A 109 27.86 9.12 -5.79
N GLY A 110 27.39 9.40 -4.57
CA GLY A 110 27.26 8.38 -3.52
C GLY A 110 26.34 7.21 -3.91
N LYS A 111 25.26 7.46 -4.66
CA LYS A 111 24.37 6.41 -5.17
C LYS A 111 25.07 5.51 -6.20
N ILE A 112 25.89 6.09 -7.07
CA ILE A 112 26.65 5.36 -8.09
C ILE A 112 27.75 4.53 -7.42
N GLU A 113 28.48 5.10 -6.47
CA GLU A 113 29.51 4.37 -5.71
C GLU A 113 28.92 3.19 -4.94
N TYR A 114 27.78 3.39 -4.27
CA TYR A 114 27.05 2.30 -3.62
C TYR A 114 26.68 1.20 -4.61
N ALA A 115 26.13 1.55 -5.77
CA ALA A 115 25.74 0.58 -6.80
C ALA A 115 26.95 -0.19 -7.37
N LEU A 116 28.10 0.47 -7.54
CA LEU A 116 29.35 -0.15 -7.96
C LEU A 116 29.94 -1.09 -6.90
N GLY A 117 29.67 -0.86 -5.63
CA GLY A 117 30.10 -1.71 -4.51
C GLY A 117 29.30 -3.01 -4.33
N ILE A 118 28.22 -3.22 -5.11
CA ILE A 118 27.41 -4.44 -5.04
C ILE A 118 28.05 -5.51 -5.94
N GLU A 119 28.81 -6.43 -5.34
CA GLU A 119 29.49 -7.50 -6.09
C GLU A 119 28.53 -8.61 -6.58
N ASN A 120 27.45 -8.90 -5.84
CA ASN A 120 26.51 -9.98 -6.15
C ASN A 120 25.06 -9.48 -6.19
N VAL A 121 24.58 -9.14 -7.39
CA VAL A 121 23.17 -8.77 -7.60
C VAL A 121 22.31 -10.02 -7.59
N GLY A 122 21.40 -10.13 -6.61
CA GLY A 122 20.40 -11.20 -6.52
C GLY A 122 20.57 -12.14 -5.33
N ASP A 123 21.68 -12.05 -4.59
CA ASP A 123 21.90 -12.85 -3.40
C ASP A 123 21.15 -12.29 -2.18
N ILE A 124 20.51 -13.17 -1.41
CA ILE A 124 19.89 -12.81 -0.15
C ILE A 124 20.97 -12.74 0.93
N TYR A 125 21.17 -11.57 1.51
CA TYR A 125 22.12 -11.36 2.61
C TYR A 125 21.42 -10.72 3.82
N PHE A 126 22.01 -10.93 5.00
CA PHE A 126 21.59 -10.27 6.23
C PHE A 126 22.54 -9.10 6.51
N ARG A 127 21.99 -7.90 6.71
CA ARG A 127 22.75 -6.70 7.07
C ARG A 127 22.27 -6.18 8.42
N GLY A 128 23.20 -6.01 9.35
CA GLY A 128 22.94 -5.28 10.60
C GLY A 128 22.85 -3.78 10.30
N ILE A 129 21.72 -3.17 10.64
CA ILE A 129 21.50 -1.72 10.48
C ILE A 129 21.78 -1.05 11.83
N GLU A 130 22.77 -0.14 11.87
CA GLU A 130 23.06 0.62 13.09
C GLU A 130 21.90 1.53 13.50
N LYS A 131 21.78 1.76 14.81
CA LYS A 131 20.73 2.60 15.40
C LYS A 131 20.82 4.02 14.86
N ARG A 132 19.72 4.51 14.29
CA ARG A 132 19.61 5.84 13.67
C ARG A 132 18.24 6.44 13.95
N ASN A 133 18.14 7.76 13.86
CA ASN A 133 16.84 8.43 13.92
C ASN A 133 16.08 8.16 12.62
N ILE A 134 14.78 7.87 12.74
CA ILE A 134 13.88 7.66 11.61
C ILE A 134 12.88 8.81 11.57
N ILE A 135 12.54 9.26 10.37
CA ILE A 135 11.38 10.11 10.12
C ILE A 135 10.37 9.24 9.42
N ASP A 136 9.21 9.07 10.04
CA ASP A 136 8.10 8.30 9.49
C ASP A 136 6.92 9.20 9.16
N ILE A 137 6.11 8.75 8.19
CA ILE A 137 4.83 9.37 7.88
C ILE A 137 3.74 8.30 7.98
N GLU A 138 2.65 8.63 8.64
CA GLU A 138 1.54 7.71 8.79
C GLU A 138 0.76 7.60 7.46
N LEU A 139 0.63 6.36 6.97
CA LEU A 139 -0.23 6.04 5.83
C LEU A 139 -1.65 5.76 6.33
N GLY A 140 -2.63 6.47 5.78
CA GLY A 140 -4.03 6.25 6.05
C GLY A 140 -4.50 4.96 5.38
N LYS A 141 -5.43 4.24 6.02
CA LYS A 141 -6.00 2.98 5.47
C LYS A 141 -6.67 3.12 4.09
N LYS A 142 -6.90 4.35 3.60
CA LYS A 142 -7.53 4.67 2.31
C LYS A 142 -6.55 5.23 1.28
N ASP A 143 -5.28 5.36 1.63
CA ASP A 143 -4.27 5.90 0.73
C ASP A 143 -4.04 4.91 -0.42
N GLU A 144 -4.32 5.34 -1.65
CA GLU A 144 -3.98 4.57 -2.85
C GLU A 144 -2.47 4.65 -3.13
N LYS A 145 -1.96 3.84 -4.07
CA LYS A 145 -0.53 3.86 -4.44
C LYS A 145 -0.03 5.27 -4.78
N SER A 146 -0.86 6.10 -5.42
CA SER A 146 -0.58 7.50 -5.71
C SER A 146 -0.41 8.34 -4.44
N ASP A 147 -1.18 8.07 -3.39
CA ASP A 147 -1.13 8.80 -2.13
C ASP A 147 0.15 8.47 -1.35
N VAL A 148 0.64 7.23 -1.45
CA VAL A 148 1.95 6.83 -0.91
C VAL A 148 3.08 7.63 -1.56
N GLU A 149 3.05 7.78 -2.89
CA GLU A 149 4.08 8.53 -3.60
C GLU A 149 4.03 10.03 -3.28
N ILE A 150 2.84 10.61 -3.13
CA ILE A 150 2.66 12.00 -2.68
C ILE A 150 3.21 12.19 -1.27
N LYS A 151 2.94 11.24 -0.36
CA LYS A 151 3.44 11.29 1.02
C LYS A 151 4.96 11.10 1.10
N LEU A 152 5.54 10.22 0.28
CA LEU A 152 6.99 10.10 0.14
C LEU A 152 7.63 11.42 -0.32
N ARG A 153 7.04 12.09 -1.31
CA ARG A 153 7.52 13.41 -1.75
C ARG A 153 7.41 14.49 -0.68
N SER A 154 6.42 14.40 0.21
CA SER A 154 6.33 15.31 1.36
C SER A 154 7.46 15.09 2.38
N LEU A 155 7.89 13.84 2.55
CA LEU A 155 9.05 13.45 3.33
C LEU A 155 10.35 13.98 2.70
N ASP A 156 10.51 13.82 1.38
CA ASP A 156 11.65 14.39 0.63
C ASP A 156 11.77 15.90 0.86
N LYS A 157 10.64 16.62 0.82
CA LYS A 157 10.63 18.07 1.09
C LYS A 157 11.12 18.42 2.51
N ILE A 158 10.68 17.67 3.53
CA ILE A 158 11.13 17.88 4.92
C ILE A 158 12.62 17.58 5.05
N LEU A 159 13.11 16.54 4.37
CA LEU A 159 14.52 16.17 4.35
C LEU A 159 15.37 17.27 3.67
N GLU A 160 14.93 17.78 2.51
CA GLU A 160 15.58 18.89 1.80
C GLU A 160 15.66 20.17 2.65
N GLU A 161 14.58 20.53 3.34
CA GLU A 161 14.53 21.69 4.24
C GLU A 161 15.55 21.58 5.39
N ASN A 162 15.79 20.36 5.89
CA ASN A 162 16.76 20.08 6.94
C ASN A 162 18.17 19.73 6.42
N LYS A 163 18.41 19.87 5.10
CA LYS A 163 19.68 19.53 4.45
C LYS A 163 20.08 18.04 4.62
N ILE A 164 19.10 17.17 4.84
CA ILE A 164 19.29 15.71 4.95
C ILE A 164 18.97 15.10 3.59
N MET A 165 19.81 14.20 3.13
CA MET A 165 19.70 13.60 1.80
C MET A 165 19.07 12.20 1.91
N PHE A 166 18.08 11.91 1.07
CA PHE A 166 17.40 10.62 1.06
C PHE A 166 18.21 9.58 0.28
N GLU A 167 18.82 8.64 1.00
CA GLU A 167 19.33 7.37 0.49
C GLU A 167 18.25 6.30 0.71
N GLY A 168 17.30 6.22 -0.22
CA GLY A 168 16.15 5.32 -0.08
C GLY A 168 16.47 3.89 -0.47
N GLU A 169 16.53 3.00 0.51
CA GLU A 169 16.28 1.57 0.31
C GLU A 169 14.79 1.31 0.59
N SER A 170 14.08 0.63 -0.33
CA SER A 170 12.69 0.20 -0.09
C SER A 170 12.68 -1.23 0.45
N GLY A 171 11.94 -1.47 1.53
CA GLY A 171 11.80 -2.82 2.12
C GLY A 171 10.43 -3.05 2.71
N HIS A 172 10.05 -4.33 2.85
CA HIS A 172 8.84 -4.74 3.56
C HIS A 172 9.18 -5.16 4.99
N SER A 173 8.35 -4.74 5.96
CA SER A 173 8.48 -5.20 7.33
C SER A 173 8.06 -6.67 7.44
N ILE A 174 8.84 -7.48 8.17
CA ILE A 174 8.46 -8.85 8.55
C ILE A 174 7.09 -8.87 9.25
N ASN A 175 6.72 -7.79 9.95
CA ASN A 175 5.42 -7.69 10.60
C ASN A 175 4.25 -7.68 9.60
N GLU A 176 4.43 -7.09 8.40
CA GLU A 176 3.43 -7.15 7.34
C GLU A 176 3.32 -8.56 6.76
N LEU A 177 4.44 -9.27 6.59
CA LEU A 177 4.42 -10.68 6.19
C LEU A 177 3.64 -11.53 7.20
N ILE A 178 3.88 -11.33 8.50
CA ILE A 178 3.14 -12.02 9.57
C ILE A 178 1.65 -11.66 9.52
N ARG A 179 1.30 -10.40 9.23
CA ARG A 179 -0.09 -9.96 9.08
C ARG A 179 -0.77 -10.65 7.88
N ILE A 180 -0.10 -10.74 6.74
CA ILE A 180 -0.58 -11.44 5.54
C ILE A 180 -0.79 -12.92 5.84
N LEU A 181 0.17 -13.58 6.50
CA LEU A 181 0.04 -14.99 6.87
C LEU A 181 -1.13 -15.22 7.84
N LYS A 182 -1.33 -14.34 8.83
CA LYS A 182 -2.45 -14.43 9.77
C LYS A 182 -3.81 -14.25 9.10
N THR A 183 -3.90 -13.37 8.10
CA THR A 183 -5.14 -13.12 7.34
C THR A 183 -5.42 -14.20 6.30
N GLY A 184 -4.40 -14.86 5.76
CA GLY A 184 -4.52 -15.99 4.84
C GLY A 184 -4.77 -17.35 5.50
N MET A 185 -4.45 -17.50 6.79
CA MET A 185 -4.61 -18.76 7.53
C MET A 185 -6.03 -19.37 7.47
N PRO A 186 -7.14 -18.59 7.58
CA PRO A 186 -8.48 -19.15 7.47
C PRO A 186 -8.73 -19.79 6.11
N GLU A 187 -8.21 -19.17 5.05
CA GLU A 187 -8.35 -19.69 3.68
C GLU A 187 -7.54 -20.96 3.49
N PHE A 188 -6.30 -20.99 4.00
CA PHE A 188 -5.52 -22.23 4.04
C PHE A 188 -6.26 -23.38 4.72
N ILE A 189 -6.91 -23.12 5.86
CA ILE A 189 -7.71 -24.12 6.57
C ILE A 189 -8.89 -24.58 5.70
N VAL A 190 -9.59 -23.67 5.03
CA VAL A 190 -10.69 -24.01 4.12
C VAL A 190 -10.19 -24.90 2.98
N GLN A 191 -9.02 -24.64 2.41
CA GLN A 191 -8.48 -25.42 1.28
C GLN A 191 -7.91 -26.78 1.69
N ILE A 192 -7.30 -26.92 2.87
CA ILE A 192 -6.75 -28.21 3.33
C ILE A 192 -7.84 -29.14 3.90
N SER A 193 -8.92 -28.58 4.43
CA SER A 193 -9.99 -29.34 5.11
C SER A 193 -10.63 -30.44 4.23
N PRO A 194 -10.96 -30.20 2.94
CA PRO A 194 -11.47 -31.26 2.06
C PRO A 194 -10.52 -32.45 1.93
N ALA A 195 -9.21 -32.23 1.79
CA ALA A 195 -8.23 -33.31 1.65
C ALA A 195 -8.17 -34.17 2.91
N VAL A 196 -8.12 -33.53 4.09
CA VAL A 196 -8.12 -34.22 5.40
C VAL A 196 -9.43 -34.98 5.60
N SER A 197 -10.56 -34.35 5.28
CA SER A 197 -11.88 -34.97 5.42
C SER A 197 -12.05 -36.17 4.49
N ILE A 198 -11.75 -36.04 3.20
CA ILE A 198 -11.85 -37.14 2.22
C ILE A 198 -10.99 -38.32 2.66
N PHE A 199 -9.75 -38.07 3.11
CA PHE A 199 -8.89 -39.13 3.62
C PHE A 199 -9.53 -39.86 4.81
N ALA A 200 -10.04 -39.11 5.80
CA ALA A 200 -10.68 -39.70 6.97
C ALA A 200 -11.96 -40.48 6.63
N PHE A 201 -12.81 -39.93 5.75
CA PHE A 201 -14.02 -40.61 5.28
C PHE A 201 -13.67 -41.90 4.55
N ASN A 202 -12.70 -41.88 3.62
CA ASN A 202 -12.26 -43.09 2.92
C ASN A 202 -11.78 -44.17 3.88
N GLN A 203 -11.03 -43.79 4.93
CA GLN A 203 -10.55 -44.74 5.94
C GLN A 203 -11.68 -45.36 6.78
N VAL A 204 -12.72 -44.60 7.11
CA VAL A 204 -13.87 -45.12 7.86
C VAL A 204 -14.78 -45.96 6.97
N ILE A 205 -15.05 -45.48 5.75
CA ILE A 205 -15.93 -46.14 4.79
C ILE A 205 -15.36 -47.48 4.34
N ILE A 206 -14.07 -47.57 4.00
CA ILE A 206 -13.47 -48.85 3.56
C ILE A 206 -13.56 -49.92 4.64
N LYS A 207 -13.39 -49.55 5.91
CA LYS A 207 -13.41 -50.49 7.05
C LYS A 207 -14.81 -50.96 7.41
N ARG A 208 -15.84 -50.17 7.11
CA ARG A 208 -17.22 -50.44 7.54
C ARG A 208 -18.12 -50.92 6.42
N ILE A 209 -18.07 -50.25 5.27
CA ILE A 209 -18.94 -50.51 4.12
C ILE A 209 -18.18 -51.25 3.00
N GLY A 210 -16.88 -51.04 2.88
CA GLY A 210 -16.05 -51.63 1.81
C GLY A 210 -16.09 -50.82 0.51
N GLU A 211 -15.72 -51.46 -0.60
CA GLU A 211 -15.49 -50.79 -1.89
C GLU A 211 -16.73 -50.09 -2.45
N MET A 212 -17.92 -50.68 -2.26
CA MET A 212 -19.20 -50.06 -2.66
C MET A 212 -19.41 -48.71 -1.98
N GLY A 213 -19.01 -48.59 -0.71
CA GLY A 213 -19.07 -47.35 0.05
C GLY A 213 -18.17 -46.26 -0.53
N ILE A 214 -16.94 -46.62 -0.92
CA ILE A 214 -15.98 -45.67 -1.52
C ILE A 214 -16.50 -45.19 -2.88
N ALA A 215 -17.02 -46.11 -3.70
CA ALA A 215 -17.58 -45.77 -5.00
C ALA A 215 -18.74 -44.77 -4.85
N GLY A 216 -19.69 -45.04 -3.93
CA GLY A 216 -20.79 -44.13 -3.66
C GLY A 216 -20.33 -42.79 -3.10
N PHE A 217 -19.39 -42.79 -2.15
CA PHE A 217 -18.84 -41.54 -1.60
C PHE A 217 -18.10 -40.70 -2.63
N SER A 218 -17.45 -41.33 -3.61
CA SER A 218 -16.80 -40.60 -4.71
C SER A 218 -17.82 -39.83 -5.57
N ILE A 219 -18.97 -40.46 -5.88
CA ILE A 219 -20.09 -39.80 -6.58
C ILE A 219 -20.63 -38.64 -5.73
N ILE A 220 -20.87 -38.86 -4.44
CA ILE A 220 -21.28 -37.80 -3.51
C ILE A 220 -20.27 -36.66 -3.50
N GLY A 221 -18.96 -36.97 -3.50
CA GLY A 221 -17.88 -36.00 -3.55
C GLY A 221 -17.96 -35.11 -4.79
N TYR A 222 -18.10 -35.70 -5.98
CA TYR A 222 -18.22 -34.95 -7.23
C TYR A 222 -19.44 -34.02 -7.25
N ILE A 223 -20.60 -34.52 -6.79
CA ILE A 223 -21.80 -33.69 -6.66
C ILE A 223 -21.54 -32.56 -5.66
N SER A 224 -20.96 -32.88 -4.51
CA SER A 224 -20.67 -31.92 -3.44
C SER A 224 -19.72 -30.80 -3.90
N THR A 225 -18.72 -31.10 -4.72
CA THR A 225 -17.80 -30.08 -5.26
C THR A 225 -18.54 -29.01 -6.06
N VAL A 226 -19.47 -29.42 -6.93
CA VAL A 226 -20.28 -28.48 -7.72
C VAL A 226 -21.16 -27.62 -6.82
N LEU A 227 -21.80 -28.23 -5.82
CA LEU A 227 -22.69 -27.52 -4.89
C LEU A 227 -21.92 -26.54 -4.00
N LEU A 228 -20.75 -26.92 -3.50
CA LEU A 228 -19.88 -26.05 -2.72
C LEU A 228 -19.36 -24.88 -3.57
N ALA A 229 -19.03 -25.11 -4.84
CA ALA A 229 -18.62 -24.04 -5.75
C ALA A 229 -19.72 -22.97 -5.92
N LEU A 230 -21.00 -23.37 -5.96
CA LEU A 230 -22.12 -22.43 -5.99
C LEU A 230 -22.17 -21.57 -4.71
N PHE A 231 -22.09 -22.18 -3.54
CA PHE A 231 -22.14 -21.46 -2.26
C PHE A 231 -20.94 -20.54 -2.08
N MET A 232 -19.76 -20.97 -2.51
CA MET A 232 -18.56 -20.14 -2.54
C MET A 232 -18.70 -18.99 -3.54
N GLY A 233 -19.31 -19.21 -4.70
CA GLY A 233 -19.56 -18.16 -5.68
C GLY A 233 -20.42 -17.02 -5.13
N ILE A 234 -21.51 -17.35 -4.43
CA ILE A 234 -22.37 -16.36 -3.76
C ILE A 234 -21.60 -15.63 -2.66
N SER A 235 -20.87 -16.37 -1.80
CA SER A 235 -20.09 -15.80 -0.71
C SER A 235 -18.97 -14.88 -1.21
N HIS A 236 -18.17 -15.29 -2.19
CA HIS A 236 -17.14 -14.45 -2.79
C HIS A 236 -17.76 -13.26 -3.54
N GLY A 237 -18.97 -13.38 -4.07
CA GLY A 237 -19.70 -12.26 -4.67
C GLY A 237 -20.01 -11.13 -3.68
N ILE A 238 -20.34 -11.47 -2.42
CA ILE A 238 -20.62 -10.45 -1.39
C ILE A 238 -19.35 -9.94 -0.69
N GLN A 239 -18.23 -10.67 -0.73
CA GLN A 239 -17.01 -10.35 0.02
C GLN A 239 -16.42 -8.95 -0.30
N PRO A 240 -16.26 -8.52 -1.56
CA PRO A 240 -15.76 -7.18 -1.87
C PRO A 240 -16.71 -6.08 -1.37
N LEU A 241 -18.02 -6.30 -1.48
CA LEU A 241 -19.03 -5.36 -1.00
C LEU A 241 -19.01 -5.24 0.53
N LEU A 242 -18.83 -6.36 1.23
CA LEU A 242 -18.65 -6.37 2.68
C LEU A 242 -17.40 -5.62 3.08
N SER A 243 -16.24 -6.00 2.53
CA SER A 243 -14.95 -5.37 2.84
C SER A 243 -14.96 -3.86 2.58
N TYR A 244 -15.56 -3.43 1.46
CA TYR A 244 -15.67 -2.02 1.10
C TYR A 244 -16.55 -1.22 2.06
N ASN A 245 -17.78 -1.69 2.33
CA ASN A 245 -18.71 -0.98 3.21
C ASN A 245 -18.22 -0.98 4.66
N TYR A 246 -17.67 -2.10 5.12
CA TYR A 246 -17.07 -2.22 6.44
C TYR A 246 -15.84 -1.29 6.59
N GLY A 247 -14.97 -1.23 5.57
CA GLY A 247 -13.82 -0.32 5.53
C GLY A 247 -14.22 1.16 5.52
N LYS A 248 -15.42 1.50 5.02
CA LYS A 248 -16.01 2.84 5.11
C LYS A 248 -16.75 3.12 6.42
N ARG A 249 -16.84 2.14 7.33
CA ARG A 249 -17.66 2.18 8.55
C ARG A 249 -19.17 2.35 8.27
N ASP A 250 -19.63 1.98 7.08
CA ASP A 250 -21.05 1.92 6.73
C ASP A 250 -21.59 0.53 7.12
N PHE A 251 -21.72 0.32 8.44
CA PHE A 251 -22.08 -0.99 9.00
C PHE A 251 -23.50 -1.40 8.61
N GLU A 252 -24.43 -0.45 8.43
CA GLU A 252 -25.79 -0.76 8.01
C GLU A 252 -25.82 -1.35 6.59
N LYS A 253 -25.04 -0.82 5.65
CA LYS A 253 -24.91 -1.43 4.33
C LYS A 253 -24.16 -2.75 4.37
N ALA A 254 -23.12 -2.87 5.20
CA ALA A 254 -22.42 -4.13 5.37
C ALA A 254 -23.36 -5.25 5.87
N ASP A 255 -24.21 -4.95 6.86
CA ASP A 255 -25.20 -5.89 7.38
C ASP A 255 -26.25 -6.27 6.34
N LYS A 256 -26.72 -5.32 5.53
CA LYS A 256 -27.65 -5.61 4.40
C LYS A 256 -27.00 -6.54 3.37
N VAL A 257 -25.74 -6.31 3.01
CA VAL A 257 -24.99 -7.18 2.09
C VAL A 257 -24.82 -8.58 2.68
N PHE A 258 -24.50 -8.67 3.98
CA PHE A 258 -24.40 -9.95 4.68
C PHE A 258 -25.74 -10.70 4.68
N GLU A 259 -26.84 -10.01 4.99
CA GLU A 259 -28.20 -10.58 4.99
C GLU A 259 -28.62 -11.06 3.59
N MET A 260 -28.30 -10.30 2.54
CA MET A 260 -28.53 -10.71 1.15
C MET A 260 -27.78 -12.01 0.83
N GLY A 261 -26.51 -12.10 1.21
CA GLY A 261 -25.71 -13.31 1.05
C GLY A 261 -26.30 -14.51 1.79
N MET A 262 -26.67 -14.31 3.05
CA MET A 262 -27.30 -15.34 3.89
C MET A 262 -28.60 -15.87 3.29
N LYS A 263 -29.52 -14.98 2.90
CA LYS A 263 -30.80 -15.36 2.28
C LYS A 263 -30.59 -16.08 0.95
N SER A 264 -29.67 -15.60 0.12
CA SER A 264 -29.37 -16.20 -1.19
C SER A 264 -28.81 -17.61 -1.05
N ASN A 265 -27.82 -17.80 -0.16
CA ASN A 265 -27.22 -19.12 0.07
C ASN A 265 -28.20 -20.10 0.73
N PHE A 266 -29.00 -19.63 1.70
CA PHE A 266 -30.01 -20.46 2.34
C PHE A 266 -31.09 -20.90 1.34
N ALA A 267 -31.59 -19.98 0.50
CA ALA A 267 -32.55 -20.32 -0.55
C ALA A 267 -31.95 -21.30 -1.57
N ALA A 268 -30.71 -21.06 -2.04
CA ALA A 268 -30.03 -21.95 -2.97
C ALA A 268 -29.84 -23.36 -2.39
N SER A 269 -29.41 -23.47 -1.13
CA SER A 269 -29.21 -24.76 -0.47
C SER A 269 -30.51 -25.54 -0.26
N LEU A 270 -31.62 -24.86 0.06
CA LEU A 270 -32.94 -25.50 0.17
C LEU A 270 -33.42 -26.03 -1.19
N ILE A 271 -33.26 -25.25 -2.26
CA ILE A 271 -33.61 -25.67 -3.63
C ILE A 271 -32.78 -26.90 -4.02
N ILE A 272 -31.47 -26.87 -3.80
CA ILE A 272 -30.57 -27.99 -4.07
C ILE A 272 -31.00 -29.24 -3.30
N TYR A 273 -31.29 -29.09 -2.02
CA TYR A 273 -31.72 -30.21 -1.18
C TYR A 273 -33.02 -30.83 -1.70
N LEU A 274 -34.00 -30.01 -2.10
CA LEU A 274 -35.24 -30.47 -2.72
C LEU A 274 -34.99 -31.19 -4.07
N VAL A 275 -34.07 -30.70 -4.89
CA VAL A 275 -33.70 -31.37 -6.15
C VAL A 275 -33.11 -32.75 -5.88
N ILE A 276 -32.24 -32.89 -4.88
CA ILE A 276 -31.66 -34.19 -4.49
C ILE A 276 -32.74 -35.13 -3.93
N LEU A 277 -33.66 -34.61 -3.11
CA LEU A 277 -34.77 -35.40 -2.56
C LEU A 277 -35.74 -35.93 -3.61
N LEU A 278 -36.03 -35.15 -4.65
CA LEU A 278 -37.07 -35.49 -5.64
C LEU A 278 -36.52 -36.26 -6.86
N GLY A 279 -35.22 -36.14 -7.15
CA GLY A 279 -34.63 -36.74 -8.36
C GLY A 279 -33.16 -37.11 -8.23
N GLY A 280 -32.65 -37.29 -7.01
CA GLY A 280 -31.24 -37.62 -6.76
C GLY A 280 -30.79 -38.94 -7.39
N ASP A 281 -31.69 -39.91 -7.52
CA ASP A 281 -31.44 -41.21 -8.17
C ASP A 281 -31.04 -41.05 -9.65
N ASN A 282 -31.74 -40.19 -10.39
CA ASN A 282 -31.43 -39.88 -11.78
C ASN A 282 -30.10 -39.13 -11.92
N ILE A 283 -29.81 -38.22 -10.98
CA ILE A 283 -28.52 -37.50 -10.96
C ILE A 283 -27.38 -38.48 -10.73
N ILE A 284 -27.52 -39.40 -9.78
CA ILE A 284 -26.52 -40.43 -9.47
C ILE A 284 -26.35 -41.39 -10.64
N ALA A 285 -27.43 -41.80 -11.30
CA ALA A 285 -27.39 -42.74 -12.42
C ALA A 285 -26.54 -42.26 -13.60
N ILE A 286 -26.36 -40.95 -13.79
CA ILE A 286 -25.48 -40.37 -14.83
C ILE A 286 -24.02 -40.82 -14.64
N PHE A 287 -23.59 -41.03 -13.39
CA PHE A 287 -22.23 -41.48 -13.09
C PHE A 287 -22.01 -42.98 -13.38
N GLY A 288 -23.07 -43.70 -13.75
CA GLY A 288 -23.05 -45.13 -14.03
C GLY A 288 -23.07 -46.00 -12.77
N GLY A 289 -23.00 -47.31 -12.98
CA GLY A 289 -23.10 -48.31 -11.91
C GLY A 289 -24.33 -49.19 -12.01
N ASP A 290 -24.37 -50.23 -11.17
CA ASP A 290 -25.53 -51.09 -11.06
C ASP A 290 -26.61 -50.44 -10.18
N LYS A 291 -27.82 -51.02 -10.18
CA LYS A 291 -28.93 -50.50 -9.37
C LYS A 291 -28.63 -50.50 -7.87
N SER A 292 -27.73 -51.38 -7.41
CA SER A 292 -27.36 -51.47 -5.99
C SER A 292 -26.52 -50.25 -5.57
N LEU A 293 -25.51 -49.87 -6.36
CA LEU A 293 -24.69 -48.69 -6.12
C LEU A 293 -25.50 -47.40 -6.17
N VAL A 294 -26.39 -47.26 -7.17
CA VAL A 294 -27.23 -46.06 -7.31
C VAL A 294 -28.14 -45.89 -6.09
N LYS A 295 -28.80 -46.98 -5.66
CA LYS A 295 -29.68 -46.94 -4.48
C LYS A 295 -28.90 -46.62 -3.20
N PHE A 296 -27.77 -47.29 -2.98
CA PHE A 296 -26.92 -47.04 -1.81
C PHE A 296 -26.46 -45.57 -1.76
N THR A 297 -26.01 -45.04 -2.89
CA THR A 297 -25.53 -43.66 -3.00
C THR A 297 -26.66 -42.66 -2.78
N TYR A 298 -27.87 -42.97 -3.26
CA TYR A 298 -29.07 -42.14 -3.06
C TYR A 298 -29.44 -42.06 -1.58
N ASP A 299 -29.53 -43.21 -0.91
CA ASP A 299 -29.85 -43.28 0.51
C ASP A 299 -28.83 -42.49 1.36
N ALA A 300 -27.55 -42.54 0.97
CA ALA A 300 -26.47 -41.77 1.61
C ALA A 300 -26.54 -40.26 1.32
N ILE A 301 -26.71 -39.85 0.05
CA ILE A 301 -26.67 -38.43 -0.32
C ILE A 301 -27.86 -37.66 0.21
N VAL A 302 -29.04 -38.29 0.34
CA VAL A 302 -30.22 -37.64 0.90
C VAL A 302 -29.96 -37.18 2.33
N ILE A 303 -29.30 -38.00 3.14
CA ILE A 303 -28.89 -37.63 4.51
C ILE A 303 -27.78 -36.58 4.45
N TYR A 304 -26.73 -36.84 3.68
CA TYR A 304 -25.57 -35.98 3.58
C TYR A 304 -25.94 -34.55 3.12
N ALA A 305 -26.82 -34.42 2.13
CA ALA A 305 -27.18 -33.15 1.50
C ALA A 305 -27.92 -32.19 2.42
N PHE A 306 -28.59 -32.69 3.47
CA PHE A 306 -29.22 -31.81 4.46
C PHE A 306 -28.20 -30.90 5.15
N SER A 307 -26.95 -31.37 5.29
CA SER A 307 -25.87 -30.55 5.83
C SER A 307 -25.59 -29.29 5.02
N PHE A 308 -25.88 -29.27 3.71
CA PHE A 308 -25.67 -28.10 2.87
C PHE A 308 -26.53 -26.92 3.28
N VAL A 309 -27.71 -27.17 3.86
CA VAL A 309 -28.59 -26.12 4.38
C VAL A 309 -27.88 -25.36 5.52
N ILE A 310 -27.28 -26.10 6.46
CA ILE A 310 -26.55 -25.51 7.58
C ILE A 310 -25.20 -24.93 7.13
N ALA A 311 -24.50 -25.65 6.25
CA ALA A 311 -23.25 -25.23 5.65
C ALA A 311 -23.39 -23.88 4.94
N SER A 312 -24.50 -23.63 4.23
CA SER A 312 -24.75 -22.39 3.51
C SER A 312 -24.66 -21.15 4.41
N ILE A 313 -25.12 -21.27 5.66
CA ILE A 313 -25.05 -20.24 6.70
C ILE A 313 -23.61 -20.09 7.21
N ASN A 314 -22.97 -21.22 7.52
CA ASN A 314 -21.60 -21.23 8.04
C ASN A 314 -20.60 -20.65 7.02
N ILE A 315 -20.75 -20.94 5.71
CA ILE A 315 -19.87 -20.41 4.65
C ILE A 315 -19.97 -18.88 4.63
N VAL A 316 -21.18 -18.33 4.54
CA VAL A 316 -21.37 -16.86 4.48
C VAL A 316 -20.83 -16.19 5.75
N THR A 317 -20.99 -16.84 6.90
CA THR A 317 -20.44 -16.32 8.17
C THR A 317 -18.92 -16.31 8.20
N VAL A 318 -18.24 -17.32 7.64
CA VAL A 318 -16.78 -17.30 7.48
C VAL A 318 -16.37 -16.12 6.61
N THR A 319 -17.03 -15.95 5.46
CA THR A 319 -16.73 -14.87 4.53
C THR A 319 -16.94 -13.49 5.15
N TYR A 320 -17.97 -13.32 5.97
CA TYR A 320 -18.15 -12.10 6.77
C TYR A 320 -16.92 -11.83 7.64
N TYR A 321 -16.52 -12.78 8.48
CA TYR A 321 -15.38 -12.57 9.38
C TYR A 321 -14.03 -12.42 8.65
N GLN A 322 -13.86 -13.02 7.48
CA GLN A 322 -12.72 -12.76 6.60
C GLN A 322 -12.75 -11.32 6.06
N SER A 323 -13.92 -10.85 5.61
CA SER A 323 -14.10 -9.50 5.04
C SER A 323 -13.87 -8.38 6.06
N THR A 324 -14.15 -8.64 7.34
CA THR A 324 -13.98 -7.68 8.44
C THR A 324 -12.64 -7.82 9.17
N GLU A 325 -11.64 -8.48 8.56
CA GLU A 325 -10.32 -8.76 9.15
C GLU A 325 -10.34 -9.53 10.49
N ASN A 326 -11.46 -10.16 10.87
CA ASN A 326 -11.58 -10.93 12.11
C ASN A 326 -11.06 -12.37 11.93
N SER A 327 -9.77 -12.46 11.64
CA SER A 327 -9.09 -13.71 11.28
C SER A 327 -9.23 -14.78 12.37
N LYS A 328 -9.29 -14.39 13.65
CA LYS A 328 -9.49 -15.32 14.76
C LYS A 328 -10.83 -16.05 14.66
N MET A 329 -11.90 -15.32 14.36
CA MET A 329 -13.24 -15.91 14.29
C MET A 329 -13.40 -16.75 13.01
N ALA A 330 -12.89 -16.26 11.88
CA ALA A 330 -12.84 -17.04 10.65
C ALA A 330 -12.07 -18.37 10.85
N ASN A 331 -10.88 -18.32 11.48
CA ASN A 331 -10.08 -19.52 11.78
C ASN A 331 -10.83 -20.53 12.66
N ILE A 332 -11.47 -20.07 13.74
CA ILE A 332 -12.23 -20.96 14.63
C ILE A 332 -13.34 -21.66 13.85
N ILE A 333 -14.12 -20.91 13.07
CA ILE A 333 -15.25 -21.49 12.32
C ILE A 333 -14.76 -22.47 11.26
N SER A 334 -13.78 -22.07 10.44
CA SER A 334 -13.23 -22.92 9.38
C SER A 334 -12.62 -24.20 9.93
N ALA A 335 -11.85 -24.12 11.02
CA ALA A 335 -11.27 -25.29 11.67
C ALA A 335 -12.32 -26.19 12.32
N SER A 336 -13.33 -25.60 12.98
CA SER A 336 -14.41 -26.34 13.64
C SER A 336 -15.19 -27.21 12.66
N ARG A 337 -15.68 -26.64 11.54
CA ARG A 337 -16.43 -27.41 10.55
C ARG A 337 -15.54 -28.27 9.66
N GLY A 338 -14.34 -27.79 9.30
CA GLY A 338 -13.52 -28.42 8.29
C GLY A 338 -12.73 -29.62 8.80
N ILE A 339 -12.37 -29.59 10.10
CA ILE A 339 -11.48 -30.59 10.69
C ILE A 339 -12.03 -31.08 12.04
N VAL A 340 -12.18 -30.19 13.02
CA VAL A 340 -12.37 -30.61 14.42
C VAL A 340 -13.66 -31.40 14.63
N PHE A 341 -14.81 -30.81 14.33
CA PHE A 341 -16.09 -31.49 14.52
C PHE A 341 -16.34 -32.58 13.48
N THR A 342 -15.89 -32.37 12.24
CA THR A 342 -16.03 -33.39 11.18
C THR A 342 -15.30 -34.68 11.56
N LEU A 343 -14.03 -34.61 11.98
CA LEU A 343 -13.29 -35.81 12.40
C LEU A 343 -13.85 -36.40 13.69
N PHE A 344 -14.26 -35.56 14.65
CA PHE A 344 -14.87 -36.03 15.88
C PHE A 344 -16.15 -36.82 15.61
N PHE A 345 -17.13 -36.24 14.91
CA PHE A 345 -18.39 -36.94 14.64
C PHE A 345 -18.21 -38.10 13.66
N LEU A 346 -17.29 -38.02 12.70
CA LEU A 346 -17.02 -39.13 11.78
C LEU A 346 -16.46 -40.36 12.49
N THR A 347 -15.65 -40.17 13.53
CA THR A 347 -15.11 -41.28 14.32
C THR A 347 -16.10 -41.79 15.38
N VAL A 348 -16.92 -40.90 15.92
CA VAL A 348 -17.82 -41.21 17.05
C VAL A 348 -19.18 -41.73 16.58
N MET A 349 -19.85 -41.04 15.65
CA MET A 349 -21.24 -41.36 15.26
C MET A 349 -21.44 -42.76 14.70
N PRO A 350 -20.54 -43.29 13.85
CA PRO A 350 -20.71 -44.65 13.35
C PRO A 350 -20.71 -45.72 14.44
N LEU A 351 -20.12 -45.44 15.61
CA LEU A 351 -20.12 -46.36 16.76
C LEU A 351 -21.50 -46.47 17.41
N PHE A 352 -22.33 -45.44 17.32
CA PHE A 352 -23.64 -45.39 17.97
C PHE A 352 -24.79 -45.80 17.07
N ILE A 353 -24.77 -45.35 15.81
CA ILE A 353 -25.91 -45.51 14.88
C ILE A 353 -25.54 -46.26 13.59
N GLY A 354 -24.42 -46.99 13.61
CA GLY A 354 -23.97 -47.78 12.47
C GLY A 354 -23.52 -46.91 11.29
N ASP A 355 -23.61 -47.43 10.08
CA ASP A 355 -23.02 -46.78 8.90
C ASP A 355 -23.75 -45.49 8.49
N ILE A 356 -25.02 -45.33 8.89
CA ILE A 356 -25.75 -44.07 8.78
C ILE A 356 -25.02 -42.93 9.52
N GLY A 357 -24.30 -43.27 10.60
CA GLY A 357 -23.49 -42.32 11.37
C GLY A 357 -22.40 -41.64 10.56
N ILE A 358 -21.94 -42.26 9.45
CA ILE A 358 -20.95 -41.65 8.56
C ILE A 358 -21.56 -40.42 7.89
N TRP A 359 -22.79 -40.53 7.37
CA TRP A 359 -23.47 -39.42 6.67
C TRP A 359 -23.99 -38.36 7.63
N VAL A 360 -24.50 -38.78 8.79
CA VAL A 360 -24.99 -37.88 9.85
C VAL A 360 -23.84 -37.07 10.47
N SER A 361 -22.61 -37.57 10.44
CA SER A 361 -21.45 -36.87 11.03
C SER A 361 -21.27 -35.46 10.50
N ILE A 362 -21.51 -35.25 9.21
CA ILE A 362 -21.35 -33.96 8.55
C ILE A 362 -22.45 -32.98 9.01
N ILE A 363 -23.69 -33.45 9.20
CA ILE A 363 -24.81 -32.64 9.70
C ILE A 363 -24.49 -32.14 11.10
N LEU A 364 -24.01 -33.03 11.97
CA LEU A 364 -23.67 -32.68 13.35
C LEU A 364 -22.47 -31.75 13.42
N SER A 365 -21.49 -31.90 12.52
CA SER A 365 -20.35 -30.98 12.39
C SER A 365 -20.78 -29.56 12.06
N GLU A 366 -21.64 -29.41 11.04
CA GLU A 366 -22.17 -28.12 10.63
C GLU A 366 -23.07 -27.50 11.71
N ALA A 367 -23.96 -28.29 12.33
CA ALA A 367 -24.84 -27.85 13.41
C ALA A 367 -24.07 -27.42 14.65
N SER A 368 -23.02 -28.15 15.03
CA SER A 368 -22.16 -27.82 16.16
C SER A 368 -21.37 -26.54 15.89
N THR A 369 -20.93 -26.33 14.65
CA THR A 369 -20.27 -25.09 14.22
C THR A 369 -21.23 -23.90 14.26
N LEU A 370 -22.47 -24.07 13.78
CA LEU A 370 -23.50 -23.03 13.86
C LEU A 370 -23.81 -22.67 15.32
N THR A 371 -23.90 -23.68 16.19
CA THR A 371 -24.10 -23.49 17.62
C THR A 371 -22.92 -22.73 18.26
N LEU A 372 -21.68 -23.11 17.90
CA LEU A 372 -20.48 -22.43 18.35
C LEU A 372 -20.47 -20.94 17.93
N ILE A 373 -20.84 -20.65 16.68
CA ILE A 373 -20.99 -19.28 16.19
C ILE A 373 -21.99 -18.50 17.04
N ALA A 374 -23.17 -19.08 17.30
CA ALA A 374 -24.20 -18.45 18.12
C ALA A 374 -23.71 -18.18 19.55
N CYS A 375 -23.06 -19.15 20.20
CA CYS A 375 -22.50 -18.99 21.54
C CYS A 375 -21.43 -17.88 21.60
N LEU A 376 -20.54 -17.82 20.61
CA LEU A 376 -19.47 -16.81 20.58
C LEU A 376 -20.01 -15.39 20.31
N ARG A 377 -21.07 -15.27 19.50
CA ARG A 377 -21.79 -14.00 19.31
C ARG A 377 -22.52 -13.55 20.57
N CYS A 378 -23.25 -14.44 21.23
CA CYS A 378 -23.94 -14.14 22.49
C CYS A 378 -22.97 -13.71 23.60
N ARG A 379 -21.84 -14.42 23.75
CA ARG A 379 -20.83 -14.09 24.76
C ARG A 379 -20.22 -12.71 24.56
N LYS A 380 -19.94 -12.31 23.31
CA LYS A 380 -19.46 -10.95 23.01
C LYS A 380 -20.50 -9.88 23.34
N THR A 381 -21.77 -10.14 23.02
CA THR A 381 -22.88 -9.24 23.34
C THR A 381 -23.00 -9.03 24.85
N LEU A 382 -23.05 -10.13 25.62
CA LEU A 382 -23.12 -10.09 27.09
C LEU A 382 -21.89 -9.42 27.74
N GLN A 383 -20.69 -9.63 27.19
CA GLN A 383 -19.48 -8.95 27.69
C GLN A 383 -19.49 -7.45 27.43
N ASN A 384 -20.11 -7.00 26.33
CA ASN A 384 -20.29 -5.59 26.03
C ASN A 384 -21.38 -4.98 26.92
N ASP A 385 -22.50 -5.67 27.12
CA ASP A 385 -23.57 -5.22 28.01
C ASP A 385 -23.10 -5.09 29.47
N MET A 386 -22.25 -6.02 29.94
CA MET A 386 -21.62 -5.95 31.27
C MET A 386 -20.56 -4.85 31.41
N LYS A 387 -19.89 -4.46 30.33
CA LYS A 387 -18.83 -3.42 30.36
C LYS A 387 -19.37 -2.01 30.18
N TYR A 388 -20.47 -1.83 29.45
CA TYR A 388 -20.95 -0.51 29.05
C TYR A 388 -22.36 -0.17 29.56
N GLY A 389 -23.01 -1.07 30.30
CA GLY A 389 -24.35 -0.85 30.86
C GLY A 389 -25.43 -1.06 29.81
N SER A 390 -26.51 -1.72 30.22
CA SER A 390 -27.68 -1.98 29.38
C SER A 390 -28.49 -0.70 29.17
N GLY A 391 -28.03 0.16 28.26
CA GLY A 391 -28.71 1.39 27.88
C GLY A 391 -27.78 2.35 27.16
N ASP A 392 -28.08 2.59 25.87
CA ASP A 392 -27.47 3.61 25.02
C ASP A 392 -25.96 3.47 24.73
N ASN A 393 -25.63 2.55 23.80
CA ASN A 393 -24.74 2.77 22.64
C ASN A 393 -24.44 1.45 21.88
N MET A 394 -25.48 0.63 21.65
CA MET A 394 -25.35 -0.67 20.99
C MET A 394 -25.02 -0.57 19.48
N LYS A 395 -25.03 0.65 18.90
CA LYS A 395 -24.68 0.88 17.49
C LYS A 395 -23.19 1.05 17.21
N GLU A 396 -22.34 1.23 18.23
CA GLU A 396 -20.90 1.51 18.01
C GLU A 396 -19.98 0.29 18.03
N PHE A 397 -20.46 -0.90 18.44
CA PHE A 397 -19.57 -2.03 18.75
C PHE A 397 -19.87 -3.35 18.02
N ILE A 398 -20.60 -3.27 16.90
CA ILE A 398 -20.42 -4.19 15.75
C ILE A 398 -19.34 -3.61 14.79
N SER A 399 -18.49 -2.70 15.29
CA SER A 399 -17.36 -2.12 14.56
C SER A 399 -16.13 -3.02 14.50
#